data_AF-A0A4S0GH70-F1
#
_entry.id   AF-A0A4S0GH70-F1
#
_cell.length_a   1.000
_cell.length_b   1.000
_cell.length_c   1.000
_cell.angle_alpha   90.00
_cell.angle_beta   90.00
_cell.angle_gamma   90.00
#
_symmetry.space_group_name_H-M   'P 1'
#
loop_
_entity.id
_entity.type
_entity.pdbx_description
1 polymer ?
#
loop_
_entity_poly.entity_id
_entity_poly.type
_entity_poly.pdbx_seq_one_letter_code
_entity_poly.pdbx_strand_id
1 'polypeptide(L)' 'MRARPLKGEDAEVQHIVETHNLSPAQARELVRRYGNDWRKIEEAAKSYKDEI' A
#
# COMPACT_ATOMS: atom_id res chain seq x y z
N MET A 1 21.87 -0.03 -6.95
CA MET A 1 20.89 -0.96 -7.56
C MET A 1 19.49 -0.43 -7.30
N ARG A 2 18.76 0.02 -8.32
CA ARG A 2 17.34 0.37 -8.19
C ARG A 2 16.56 -0.94 -8.13
N ALA A 3 16.00 -1.26 -6.97
CA ALA A 3 15.03 -2.34 -6.83
C ALA A 3 13.90 -2.06 -7.84
N ARG A 4 13.86 -2.85 -8.92
CA ARG A 4 12.76 -2.78 -9.87
C ARG A 4 11.53 -3.21 -9.08
N PRO A 5 10.46 -2.41 -9.03
CA PRO A 5 9.22 -2.90 -8.44
C PRO A 5 8.85 -4.17 -9.19
N LEU A 6 8.64 -5.24 -8.43
CA LEU A 6 8.13 -6.50 -8.96
C LEU A 6 6.76 -6.14 -9.56
N LYS A 7 6.48 -6.49 -10.82
CA LYS A 7 5.28 -6.06 -11.55
C LYS A 7 3.93 -6.24 -10.82
N GLY A 8 3.85 -7.10 -9.79
CA GLY A 8 2.67 -7.23 -8.93
C GLY A 8 2.52 -6.12 -7.89
N GLU A 9 3.64 -5.61 -7.37
CA GLU A 9 3.70 -4.58 -6.32
C GLU A 9 3.06 -3.26 -6.82
N ASP A 10 3.26 -2.88 -8.08
CA ASP A 10 2.66 -1.67 -8.65
C ASP A 10 1.12 -1.73 -8.74
N ALA A 11 0.55 -2.92 -8.98
CA ALA A 11 -0.91 -3.08 -9.08
C ALA A 11 -1.57 -3.02 -7.71
N GLU A 12 -0.97 -3.68 -6.70
CA GLU A 12 -1.44 -3.61 -5.31
C GLU A 12 -1.32 -2.18 -4.77
N VAL A 13 -0.20 -1.50 -5.04
CA VAL A 13 0.01 -0.11 -4.66
C VAL A 13 -1.04 0.81 -5.28
N GLN A 14 -1.30 0.71 -6.58
CA GLN A 14 -2.34 1.50 -7.23
C GLN A 14 -3.72 1.24 -6.62
N HIS A 15 -4.06 -0.03 -6.39
CA HIS A 15 -5.34 -0.38 -5.78
C HIS A 15 -5.52 0.26 -4.38
N ILE A 16 -4.48 0.27 -3.56
CA ILE A 16 -4.51 0.88 -2.22
C ILE A 16 -4.59 2.41 -2.30
N VAL A 17 -3.85 3.03 -3.23
CA VAL A 17 -3.92 4.47 -3.50
C VAL A 17 -5.34 4.86 -3.90
N GLU A 18 -5.98 4.13 -4.82
CA GLU A 18 -7.34 4.45 -5.27
C GLU A 18 -8.39 4.16 -4.19
N THR A 19 -8.26 3.04 -3.46
CA THR A 19 -9.25 2.60 -2.46
C THR A 19 -9.18 3.45 -1.19
N HIS A 20 -7.97 3.69 -0.69
CA HIS A 20 -7.76 4.37 0.58
C HIS A 20 -7.36 5.84 0.42
N ASN A 21 -7.15 6.33 -0.80
CA ASN A 21 -6.70 7.69 -1.11
C ASN A 21 -5.35 8.04 -0.43
N LEU A 22 -4.46 7.05 -0.35
CA LEU A 22 -3.12 7.18 0.26
C LEU A 22 -2.09 7.63 -0.77
N SER A 23 -0.95 8.13 -0.30
CA SER A 23 0.18 8.39 -1.19
C SER A 23 0.78 7.07 -1.72
N PRO A 24 1.30 7.03 -2.97
CA PRO A 24 1.95 5.85 -3.54
C PRO A 24 3.08 5.30 -2.67
N ALA A 25 3.80 6.17 -1.96
CA ALA A 25 4.84 5.77 -1.01
C ALA A 25 4.27 5.04 0.22
N GLN A 26 3.15 5.51 0.78
CA GLN A 26 2.48 4.85 1.91
C GLN A 26 1.90 3.51 1.48
N ALA A 27 1.20 3.47 0.34
CA ALA A 27 0.67 2.23 -0.22
C ALA A 27 1.79 1.21 -0.49
N ARG A 28 2.93 1.65 -1.02
CA ARG A 28 4.08 0.77 -1.24
C ARG A 28 4.70 0.27 0.05
N GLU A 29 4.71 1.08 1.09
CA GLU A 29 5.12 0.62 2.41
C GLU A 29 4.14 -0.42 2.99
N LEU A 30 2.83 -0.25 2.78
CA LEU A 30 1.82 -1.23 3.19
C LEU A 30 2.01 -2.58 2.48
N VAL A 31 2.14 -2.58 1.14
CA VAL A 31 2.40 -3.80 0.35
C VAL A 31 3.73 -4.42 0.75
N ARG A 32 4.76 -3.62 1.02
CA ARG A 32 6.05 -4.16 1.47
C ARG A 32 6.02 -4.72 2.89
N ARG A 33 5.23 -4.14 3.79
CA ARG A 33 5.13 -4.52 5.20
C ARG A 33 4.21 -5.72 5.41
N TYR A 34 3.13 -5.81 4.66
CA TYR A 34 2.09 -6.83 4.82
C TYR A 34 2.03 -7.82 3.64
N GLY A 35 2.70 -7.55 2.53
CA GLY A 35 2.68 -8.42 1.35
C GLY A 35 1.26 -8.55 0.79
N ASN A 36 0.80 -9.79 0.67
CA ASN A 36 -0.52 -10.13 0.13
C ASN A 36 -1.61 -10.22 1.24
N ASP A 37 -1.31 -9.80 2.47
CA ASP A 37 -2.28 -9.71 3.57
C ASP A 37 -3.16 -8.46 3.44
N TRP A 38 -4.11 -8.51 2.48
CA TRP A 38 -5.06 -7.42 2.21
C TRP A 38 -5.80 -6.93 3.46
N ARG A 39 -6.19 -7.85 4.34
CA ARG A 39 -6.93 -7.52 5.56
C ARG A 39 -6.12 -6.62 6.52
N LYS A 40 -4.80 -6.80 6.58
CA LYS A 40 -3.91 -5.93 7.38
C LYS A 40 -3.62 -4.61 6.68
N ILE A 41 -3.51 -4.64 5.35
CA ILE A 41 -3.33 -3.44 4.54
C ILE A 41 -4.53 -2.50 4.72
N GLU A 42 -5.76 -3.02 4.66
CA GLU A 42 -6.96 -2.21 4.86
C GLU A 42 -7.03 -1.58 6.25
N GLU A 43 -6.74 -2.36 7.31
CA GLU A 43 -6.71 -1.85 8.68
C GLU A 43 -5.65 -0.76 8.86
N ALA A 44 -4.42 -1.00 8.40
CA ALA A 44 -3.35 -0.02 8.48
C ALA A 44 -3.63 1.22 7.63
N ALA A 45 -4.22 1.05 6.44
CA ALA A 45 -4.63 2.14 5.58
C ALA A 45 -5.74 2.99 6.20
N LYS A 46 -6.65 2.37 6.96
CA LYS A 46 -7.70 3.07 7.70
C LYS A 46 -7.11 3.89 8.86
N SER A 47 -6.11 3.36 9.57
CA SER A 47 -5.38 4.13 10.59
C SER A 47 -4.66 5.35 10.01
N TYR A 48 -4.10 5.26 8.81
CA TYR A 48 -3.46 6.43 8.15
C TYR A 48 -4.44 7.57 7.85
N LYS A 49 -5.73 7.27 7.66
CA LYS A 49 -6.78 8.27 7.40
C LYS A 49 -7.31 8.94 8.67
N ASP A 50 -7.16 8.30 9.83
CA ASP A 50 -7.67 8.79 11.12
C ASP A 50 -6.71 9.78 11.79
N GLU A 51 -5.45 9.84 11.33
CA GLU A 51 -4.40 10.71 11.87
C GLU A 51 -4.34 12.12 11.21
N ILE A 52 -5.38 12.53 10.45
CA ILE A 52 -5.48 13.85 9.78
C ILE A 52 -6.75 14.58 10.19
#